data_AF-A0A842RTX0-F1
#
_entry.id   AF-A0A842RTX0-F1
#
_cell.length_a   1.000
_cell.length_b   1.000
_cell.length_c   1.000
_cell.angle_alpha   90.00
_cell.angle_beta   90.00
_cell.angle_gamma   90.00
#
_symmetry.space_group_name_H-M   'P 1'
#
loop_
_entity.id
_entity.type
_entity.pdbx_description
1 polymer ?
#
loop_
_entity_poly.entity_id
_entity_poly.type
_entity_poly.pdbx_seq_one_letter_code
_entity_poly.pdbx_strand_id
1 'polypeptide(L)'
;MSIDWVKAEESPDSKQKIEGKHLLELRTKMAKFEEECSKLKENLESRTKEVKDKDEKLGNSETYLEELTLKLSDSKIKMEELNLSKQKLEEKLSELNEEIETLKNDLNTANDKIDSKNSTIEELNNKVDDLNKTINEKDQIIADRDNKIKEYNETIEQKEAKIENLENHNKELKEQLDTKDSTIEDLNNKIKEMDNQKREEIQELKNKHQDEINQIKESHQNELNALKEDITTKEDKIKELKQDLQSEKEKIEAAEDAPKLLNKIRESMQLKGFINEKELEMLESGKEL
;
A
#
# COMPACT_ATOMS: atom_id res chain seq x y z
N MET A 1 -33.48 -45.24 177.41
CA MET A 1 -34.44 -44.13 177.18
C MET A 1 -33.92 -43.26 176.04
N SER A 2 -34.78 -42.88 175.09
CA SER A 2 -34.39 -42.00 173.97
C SER A 2 -34.32 -40.53 174.45
N ILE A 3 -33.43 -39.74 173.85
CA ILE A 3 -33.27 -38.30 174.16
C ILE A 3 -34.58 -37.59 173.85
N ASP A 4 -35.06 -36.79 174.81
CA ASP A 4 -36.29 -36.00 174.67
C ASP A 4 -35.93 -34.65 174.04
N TRP A 5 -35.92 -34.63 172.70
CA TRP A 5 -35.48 -33.50 171.88
C TRP A 5 -36.36 -32.26 172.05
N VAL A 6 -37.66 -32.43 172.33
CA VAL A 6 -38.60 -31.31 172.55
C VAL A 6 -38.21 -30.53 173.80
N LYS A 7 -37.87 -31.22 174.88
CA LYS A 7 -37.44 -30.60 176.14
C LYS A 7 -36.02 -29.99 176.05
N ALA A 8 -35.16 -30.53 175.19
CA ALA A 8 -33.84 -29.96 174.90
C ALA A 8 -33.92 -28.66 174.07
N GLU A 9 -34.92 -28.55 173.20
CA GLU A 9 -35.19 -27.34 172.42
C GLU A 9 -35.86 -26.24 173.27
N GLU A 10 -36.79 -26.60 174.17
CA GLU A 10 -37.50 -25.68 175.07
C GLU A 10 -36.66 -25.19 176.28
N SER A 11 -35.62 -25.93 176.70
CA SER A 11 -34.72 -25.56 177.81
C SER A 11 -33.31 -26.14 177.64
N PRO A 12 -32.45 -25.48 176.86
CA PRO A 12 -31.13 -25.99 176.44
C PRO A 12 -30.17 -26.33 177.59
N ASP A 13 -30.28 -25.63 178.72
CA ASP A 13 -29.39 -25.81 179.89
C ASP A 13 -29.85 -26.89 180.89
N SER A 14 -31.00 -27.54 180.62
CA SER A 14 -31.54 -28.57 181.51
C SER A 14 -30.80 -29.91 181.37
N LYS A 15 -30.39 -30.50 182.50
CA LYS A 15 -29.61 -31.76 182.50
C LYS A 15 -30.54 -32.96 182.29
N GLN A 16 -30.39 -33.67 181.16
CA GLN A 16 -31.00 -34.99 180.95
C GLN A 16 -29.99 -36.11 181.20
N LYS A 17 -30.41 -37.19 181.87
CA LYS A 17 -29.59 -38.40 182.03
C LYS A 17 -29.67 -39.24 180.76
N ILE A 18 -28.61 -39.23 179.97
CA ILE A 18 -28.53 -39.95 178.69
C ILE A 18 -27.54 -41.10 178.84
N GLU A 19 -27.90 -42.28 178.35
CA GLU A 19 -26.98 -43.42 178.29
C GLU A 19 -25.87 -43.11 177.28
N GLY A 20 -24.60 -43.25 177.67
CA GLY A 20 -23.43 -42.92 176.84
C GLY A 20 -23.42 -43.60 175.45
N LYS A 21 -24.14 -44.72 175.30
CA LYS A 21 -24.34 -45.40 174.01
C LYS A 21 -25.09 -44.52 172.99
N HIS A 22 -26.13 -43.80 173.39
CA HIS A 22 -26.90 -42.93 172.48
C HIS A 22 -26.11 -41.68 172.07
N LEU A 23 -25.32 -41.11 172.99
CA LEU A 23 -24.37 -40.04 172.70
C LEU A 23 -23.28 -40.50 171.72
N LEU A 24 -22.79 -41.73 171.87
CA LEU A 24 -21.83 -42.33 170.94
C LEU A 24 -22.47 -42.57 169.56
N GLU A 25 -23.69 -43.09 169.50
CA GLU A 25 -24.44 -43.26 168.24
C GLU A 25 -24.65 -41.93 167.52
N LEU A 26 -25.04 -40.87 168.23
CA LEU A 26 -25.16 -39.52 167.65
C LEU A 26 -23.82 -38.99 167.16
N ARG A 27 -22.73 -39.18 167.93
CA ARG A 27 -21.37 -38.82 167.49
C ARG A 27 -20.97 -39.58 166.24
N THR A 28 -21.29 -40.88 166.13
CA THR A 28 -21.00 -41.66 164.92
C THR A 28 -21.85 -41.22 163.73
N LYS A 29 -23.10 -40.82 163.94
CA LYS A 29 -23.94 -40.25 162.87
C LYS A 29 -23.46 -38.86 162.45
N MET A 30 -23.10 -38.00 163.40
CA MET A 30 -22.48 -36.70 163.09
C MET A 30 -21.16 -36.88 162.34
N ALA A 31 -20.29 -37.80 162.77
CA ALA A 31 -19.05 -38.10 162.06
C ALA A 31 -19.30 -38.61 160.63
N LYS A 32 -20.32 -39.47 160.44
CA LYS A 32 -20.75 -39.90 159.10
C LYS A 32 -21.29 -38.75 158.25
N PHE A 33 -22.12 -37.88 158.83
CA PHE A 33 -22.63 -36.70 158.14
C PHE A 33 -21.54 -35.67 157.84
N GLU A 34 -20.56 -35.49 158.72
CA GLU A 34 -19.38 -34.66 158.48
C GLU A 34 -18.52 -35.24 157.35
N GLU A 35 -18.32 -36.56 157.33
CA GLU A 35 -17.62 -37.27 156.25
C GLU A 35 -18.38 -37.13 154.91
N GLU A 36 -19.70 -37.29 154.92
CA GLU A 36 -20.56 -37.06 153.76
C GLU A 36 -20.52 -35.61 153.29
N CYS A 37 -20.61 -34.63 154.21
CA CYS A 37 -20.46 -33.21 153.90
C CYS A 37 -19.09 -32.87 153.32
N SER A 38 -18.02 -33.49 153.82
CA SER A 38 -16.67 -33.33 153.26
C SER A 38 -16.58 -33.88 151.84
N LYS A 39 -17.09 -35.09 151.61
CA LYS A 39 -17.15 -35.71 150.27
C LYS A 39 -17.99 -34.90 149.31
N LEU A 40 -19.14 -34.39 149.76
CA LEU A 40 -20.01 -33.53 148.96
C LEU A 40 -19.32 -32.21 148.62
N LYS A 41 -18.57 -31.63 149.56
CA LYS A 41 -17.80 -30.41 149.32
C LYS A 41 -16.66 -30.64 148.31
N GLU A 42 -15.90 -31.72 148.45
CA GLU A 42 -14.87 -32.10 147.48
C GLU A 42 -15.45 -32.36 146.09
N ASN A 43 -16.60 -33.03 146.01
CA ASN A 43 -17.33 -33.24 144.75
C ASN A 43 -17.83 -31.92 144.15
N LEU A 44 -18.34 -31.00 144.97
CA LEU A 44 -18.77 -29.67 144.53
C LEU A 44 -17.60 -28.86 143.97
N GLU A 45 -16.45 -28.88 144.65
CA GLU A 45 -15.22 -28.21 144.20
C GLU A 45 -14.70 -28.80 142.89
N SER A 46 -14.66 -30.13 142.78
CA SER A 46 -14.29 -30.84 141.55
C SER A 46 -15.24 -30.50 140.40
N ARG A 47 -16.55 -30.55 140.63
CA ARG A 47 -17.55 -30.25 139.60
C ARG A 47 -17.53 -28.77 139.20
N THR A 48 -17.27 -27.85 140.14
CA THR A 48 -17.10 -26.42 139.84
C THR A 48 -15.91 -26.20 138.92
N LYS A 49 -14.80 -26.93 139.14
CA LYS A 49 -13.64 -26.88 138.24
C LYS A 49 -13.97 -27.42 136.84
N GLU A 50 -14.66 -28.56 136.75
CA GLU A 50 -15.09 -29.11 135.46
C GLU A 50 -16.03 -28.17 134.68
N VAL A 51 -16.92 -27.45 135.37
CA VAL A 51 -17.81 -26.45 134.74
C VAL A 51 -16.98 -25.31 134.18
N LYS A 52 -16.04 -24.74 134.95
CA LYS A 52 -15.14 -23.68 134.45
C LYS A 52 -14.32 -24.12 133.24
N ASP A 53 -13.72 -25.31 133.29
CA ASP A 53 -12.93 -25.85 132.17
C ASP A 53 -13.80 -26.06 130.91
N LYS A 54 -15.07 -26.42 131.08
CA LYS A 54 -16.03 -26.55 129.97
C LYS A 54 -16.47 -25.19 129.43
N ASP A 55 -16.72 -24.22 130.30
CA ASP A 55 -17.08 -22.86 129.90
C ASP A 55 -15.95 -22.20 129.10
N GLU A 56 -14.69 -22.38 129.53
CA GLU A 56 -13.52 -21.91 128.77
C GLU A 56 -13.42 -22.58 127.39
N LYS A 57 -13.64 -23.90 127.31
CA LYS A 57 -13.66 -24.63 126.04
C LYS A 57 -14.81 -24.21 125.14
N LEU A 58 -15.98 -23.92 125.71
CA LEU A 58 -17.15 -23.44 124.99
C LEU A 58 -16.85 -22.07 124.38
N GLY A 59 -16.34 -21.12 125.17
CA GLY A 59 -15.96 -19.80 124.69
C GLY A 59 -14.91 -19.85 123.56
N ASN A 60 -13.90 -20.71 123.69
CA ASN A 60 -12.92 -20.92 122.61
C ASN A 60 -13.54 -21.54 121.35
N SER A 61 -14.56 -22.38 121.51
CA SER A 61 -15.27 -22.97 120.37
C SER A 61 -16.19 -21.95 119.69
N GLU A 62 -16.84 -21.09 120.47
CA GLU A 62 -17.67 -19.98 119.97
C GLU A 62 -16.85 -18.98 119.16
N THR A 63 -15.69 -18.54 119.67
CA THR A 63 -14.79 -17.63 118.92
C THR A 63 -14.29 -18.27 117.62
N TYR A 64 -13.94 -19.57 117.65
CA TYR A 64 -13.55 -20.30 116.44
C TYR A 64 -14.69 -20.40 115.41
N LEU A 65 -15.93 -20.59 115.86
CA LEU A 65 -17.10 -20.61 114.97
C LEU A 65 -17.37 -19.24 114.35
N GLU A 66 -17.19 -18.16 115.11
CA GLU A 66 -17.29 -16.79 114.57
C GLU A 66 -16.24 -16.54 113.48
N GLU A 67 -14.98 -16.92 113.72
CA GLU A 67 -13.91 -16.82 112.71
C GLU A 67 -14.22 -17.63 111.43
N LEU A 68 -14.72 -18.85 111.58
CA LEU A 68 -15.13 -19.69 110.45
C LEU A 68 -16.29 -19.06 109.68
N THR A 69 -17.25 -18.46 110.39
CA THR A 69 -18.40 -17.79 109.80
C THR A 69 -17.96 -16.59 108.96
N LEU A 70 -17.03 -15.78 109.46
CA LEU A 70 -16.45 -14.65 108.71
C LEU A 70 -15.68 -15.12 107.46
N LYS A 71 -14.86 -16.17 107.58
CA LYS A 71 -14.14 -16.74 106.42
C LYS A 71 -15.10 -17.29 105.37
N LEU A 72 -16.22 -17.87 105.80
CA LEU A 72 -17.24 -18.39 104.90
C LEU A 72 -17.96 -17.25 104.17
N SER A 73 -18.31 -16.16 104.86
CA SER A 73 -18.90 -14.98 104.20
C SER A 73 -17.95 -14.34 103.20
N ASP A 74 -16.67 -14.18 103.54
CA ASP A 74 -15.66 -13.63 102.63
C ASP A 74 -15.48 -14.51 101.39
N SER A 75 -15.46 -15.83 101.58
CA SER A 75 -15.35 -16.78 100.47
C SER A 75 -16.57 -16.74 99.57
N LYS A 76 -17.77 -16.52 100.12
CA LYS A 76 -19.01 -16.37 99.36
C LYS A 76 -18.99 -15.12 98.49
N ILE A 77 -18.56 -13.98 99.05
CA ILE A 77 -18.44 -12.72 98.30
C ILE A 77 -17.45 -12.89 97.12
N LYS A 78 -16.27 -13.46 97.37
CA LYS A 78 -15.28 -13.74 96.30
C LYS A 78 -15.82 -14.66 95.21
N MET A 79 -16.64 -15.65 95.58
CA MET A 79 -17.27 -16.55 94.62
C MET A 79 -18.27 -15.80 93.74
N GLU A 80 -19.07 -14.89 94.29
CA GLU A 80 -20.00 -14.05 93.55
C GLU A 80 -19.26 -13.10 92.58
N GLU A 81 -18.18 -12.46 93.03
CA GLU A 81 -17.33 -11.62 92.19
C GLU A 81 -16.70 -12.39 91.02
N LEU A 82 -16.17 -13.59 91.30
CA LEU A 82 -15.58 -14.45 90.27
C LEU A 82 -16.63 -14.89 89.26
N ASN A 83 -17.87 -15.17 89.70
CA ASN A 83 -18.96 -15.56 88.83
C ASN A 83 -19.39 -14.42 87.90
N LEU A 84 -19.46 -13.18 88.41
CA LEU A 84 -19.70 -12.00 87.58
C LEU A 84 -18.58 -11.76 86.57
N SER A 85 -17.32 -11.96 86.98
CA SER A 85 -16.18 -11.83 86.07
C SER A 85 -16.21 -12.91 84.99
N LYS A 86 -16.61 -14.14 85.32
CA LYS A 86 -16.78 -15.23 84.36
C LYS A 86 -17.86 -14.89 83.32
N GLN A 87 -19.02 -14.40 83.74
CA GLN A 87 -20.10 -14.01 82.82
C GLN A 87 -19.64 -12.94 81.82
N LYS A 88 -18.93 -11.90 82.28
CA LYS A 88 -18.37 -10.88 81.39
C LYS A 88 -17.37 -11.42 80.37
N LEU A 89 -16.57 -12.41 80.77
CA LEU A 89 -15.62 -13.06 79.87
C LEU A 89 -16.35 -13.94 78.84
N GLU A 90 -17.43 -14.63 79.23
CA GLU A 90 -18.26 -15.43 78.33
C GLU A 90 -18.97 -14.54 77.29
N GLU A 91 -19.52 -13.40 77.69
CA GLU A 91 -20.11 -12.41 76.78
C GLU A 91 -19.08 -11.91 75.77
N LYS A 92 -17.91 -11.46 76.24
CA LYS A 92 -16.84 -10.98 75.37
C LYS A 92 -16.33 -12.05 74.41
N LEU A 93 -16.28 -13.31 74.85
CA LEU A 93 -15.88 -14.44 74.01
C LEU A 93 -16.91 -14.70 72.91
N SER A 94 -18.21 -14.54 73.21
CA SER A 94 -19.28 -14.61 72.21
C SER A 94 -19.14 -13.52 71.16
N GLU A 95 -18.96 -12.25 71.58
CA GLU A 95 -18.79 -11.11 70.68
C GLU A 95 -17.57 -11.29 69.74
N LEU A 96 -16.43 -11.71 70.30
CA LEU A 96 -15.22 -11.99 69.53
C LEU A 96 -15.43 -13.12 68.50
N ASN A 97 -16.20 -14.15 68.84
CA ASN A 97 -16.49 -15.23 67.90
C ASN A 97 -17.37 -14.76 66.73
N GLU A 98 -18.36 -13.90 66.99
CA GLU A 98 -19.19 -13.31 65.94
C GLU A 98 -18.38 -12.39 65.01
N GLU A 99 -17.45 -11.61 65.57
CA GLU A 99 -16.52 -10.78 64.79
C GLU A 99 -15.61 -11.64 63.91
N ILE A 100 -15.06 -12.74 64.46
CA ILE A 100 -14.23 -13.68 63.71
C ILE A 100 -15.01 -14.28 62.53
N GLU A 101 -16.26 -14.71 62.73
CA GLU A 101 -17.07 -15.27 61.64
C GLU A 101 -17.39 -14.21 60.57
N THR A 102 -17.64 -12.97 60.97
CA THR A 102 -17.84 -11.85 60.03
C THR A 102 -16.57 -11.60 59.20
N LEU A 103 -15.41 -11.51 59.85
CA LEU A 103 -14.12 -11.31 59.17
C LEU A 103 -13.77 -12.47 58.23
N LYS A 104 -14.10 -13.71 58.58
CA LYS A 104 -13.93 -14.87 57.68
C LYS A 104 -14.79 -14.74 56.43
N ASN A 105 -16.05 -14.32 56.57
CA ASN A 105 -16.95 -14.14 55.43
C ASN A 105 -16.49 -13.00 54.52
N ASP A 106 -16.02 -11.90 55.10
CA ASP A 106 -15.44 -10.78 54.35
C ASP A 106 -14.17 -11.21 53.60
N LEU A 107 -13.31 -12.01 54.24
CA LEU A 107 -12.10 -12.55 53.62
C LEU A 107 -12.44 -13.46 52.43
N ASN A 108 -13.41 -14.36 52.58
CA ASN A 108 -13.86 -15.22 51.48
C ASN A 108 -14.42 -14.38 50.32
N THR A 109 -15.26 -13.39 50.61
CA THR A 109 -15.81 -12.48 49.60
C THR A 109 -14.72 -11.68 48.89
N ALA A 110 -13.68 -11.26 49.61
CA ALA A 110 -12.54 -10.57 49.03
C ALA A 110 -11.73 -11.50 48.10
N ASN A 111 -11.51 -12.75 48.51
CA ASN A 111 -10.83 -13.75 47.69
C ASN A 111 -11.60 -14.04 46.40
N ASP A 112 -12.93 -14.25 46.46
CA ASP A 112 -13.76 -14.46 45.27
C ASP A 112 -13.67 -13.28 44.29
N LYS A 113 -13.62 -12.05 44.81
CA LYS A 113 -13.43 -10.84 43.99
C LYS A 113 -12.04 -10.78 43.37
N ILE A 114 -11.00 -11.22 44.07
CA ILE A 114 -9.64 -11.30 43.56
C ILE A 114 -9.58 -12.32 42.42
N ASP A 115 -10.15 -13.50 42.61
CA ASP A 115 -10.17 -14.55 41.59
C ASP A 115 -10.92 -14.10 40.33
N SER A 116 -12.09 -13.49 40.49
CA SER A 116 -12.84 -12.91 39.36
C SER A 116 -12.03 -11.84 38.60
N LYS A 117 -11.35 -10.95 39.33
CA LYS A 117 -10.48 -9.93 38.70
C LYS A 117 -9.29 -10.56 37.98
N ASN A 118 -8.69 -11.60 38.54
CA ASN A 118 -7.58 -12.32 37.91
C ASN A 118 -8.03 -12.97 36.60
N SER A 119 -9.20 -13.61 36.57
CA SER A 119 -9.76 -14.14 35.31
C SER A 119 -10.01 -13.04 34.28
N THR A 120 -10.54 -11.89 34.68
CA THR A 120 -10.72 -10.75 33.75
C THR A 120 -9.38 -10.23 33.23
N ILE A 121 -8.33 -10.17 34.07
CA ILE A 121 -6.98 -9.77 33.65
C ILE A 121 -6.43 -10.76 32.61
N GLU A 122 -6.61 -12.06 32.82
CA GLU A 122 -6.18 -13.09 31.88
C GLU A 122 -6.90 -12.96 30.52
N GLU A 123 -8.22 -12.77 30.53
CA GLU A 123 -9.00 -12.52 29.31
C GLU A 123 -8.54 -11.25 28.56
N LEU A 124 -8.27 -10.17 29.28
CA LEU A 124 -7.78 -8.93 28.70
C LEU A 124 -6.37 -9.10 28.11
N ASN A 125 -5.48 -9.84 28.77
CA ASN A 125 -4.15 -10.12 28.26
C ASN A 125 -4.21 -10.93 26.96
N ASN A 126 -5.03 -11.99 26.92
CA ASN A 126 -5.23 -12.77 25.70
C ASN A 126 -5.75 -11.89 24.54
N LYS A 127 -6.69 -10.98 24.83
CA LYS A 127 -7.20 -10.04 23.83
C LYS A 127 -6.13 -9.04 23.35
N VAL A 128 -5.25 -8.59 24.23
CA VAL A 128 -4.10 -7.74 23.87
C VAL A 128 -3.15 -8.49 22.94
N ASP A 129 -2.85 -9.75 23.22
CA ASP A 129 -1.99 -10.58 22.38
C ASP A 129 -2.59 -10.81 20.98
N ASP A 130 -3.89 -11.10 20.90
CA ASP A 130 -4.62 -11.23 19.63
C ASP A 130 -4.61 -9.92 18.81
N LEU A 131 -4.79 -8.77 19.47
CA LEU A 131 -4.71 -7.46 18.83
C LEU A 131 -3.30 -7.17 18.33
N ASN A 132 -2.27 -7.49 19.12
CA ASN A 132 -0.86 -7.33 18.72
C ASN A 132 -0.52 -8.20 17.51
N LYS A 133 -1.01 -9.44 17.47
CA LYS A 133 -0.86 -10.30 16.29
C LYS A 133 -1.52 -9.69 15.05
N THR A 134 -2.75 -9.18 15.19
CA THR A 134 -3.47 -8.51 14.11
C THR A 134 -2.75 -7.26 13.60
N ILE A 135 -2.15 -6.47 14.50
CA ILE A 135 -1.35 -5.29 14.14
C ILE A 135 -0.13 -5.73 13.31
N ASN A 136 0.62 -6.72 13.78
CA ASN A 136 1.79 -7.23 13.05
C ASN A 136 1.43 -7.74 11.64
N GLU A 137 0.31 -8.46 11.50
CA GLU A 137 -0.19 -8.91 10.19
C GLU A 137 -0.53 -7.73 9.27
N LYS A 138 -1.16 -6.67 9.80
CA LYS A 138 -1.47 -5.46 9.04
C LYS A 138 -0.21 -4.70 8.64
N ASP A 139 0.77 -4.59 9.51
CA ASP A 139 2.04 -3.93 9.22
C ASP A 139 2.81 -4.65 8.10
N GLN A 140 2.81 -5.99 8.09
CA GLN A 140 3.36 -6.76 6.98
C GLN A 140 2.64 -6.48 5.65
N ILE A 141 1.30 -6.45 5.67
CA ILE A 141 0.52 -6.11 4.47
C ILE A 141 0.82 -4.70 3.97
N ILE A 142 1.02 -3.73 4.87
CA ILE A 142 1.40 -2.35 4.51
C ILE A 142 2.78 -2.36 3.84
N ALA A 143 3.77 -3.01 4.44
CA ALA A 143 5.12 -3.11 3.88
C ALA A 143 5.12 -3.75 2.47
N ASP A 144 4.33 -4.82 2.27
CA ASP A 144 4.18 -5.47 0.96
C ASP A 144 3.53 -4.54 -0.07
N ARG A 145 2.54 -3.75 0.34
CA ARG A 145 1.89 -2.75 -0.53
C ARG A 145 2.83 -1.62 -0.89
N ASP A 146 3.62 -1.12 0.05
CA ASP A 146 4.61 -0.07 -0.18
C ASP A 146 5.68 -0.54 -1.19
N ASN A 147 6.12 -1.79 -1.09
CA ASN A 147 7.04 -2.39 -2.06
C ASN A 147 6.41 -2.45 -3.46
N LYS A 148 5.15 -2.91 -3.58
CA LYS A 148 4.45 -2.91 -4.87
C LYS A 148 4.26 -1.51 -5.46
N ILE A 149 4.01 -0.50 -4.62
CA ILE A 149 3.92 0.88 -5.07
C ILE A 149 5.27 1.34 -5.65
N LYS A 150 6.39 1.02 -5.01
CA LYS A 150 7.72 1.31 -5.55
C LYS A 150 7.96 0.65 -6.90
N GLU A 151 7.66 -0.66 -7.02
CA GLU A 151 7.79 -1.40 -8.29
C GLU A 151 6.94 -0.78 -9.41
N TYR A 152 5.70 -0.37 -9.11
CA TYR A 152 4.84 0.30 -10.07
C TYR A 152 5.35 1.68 -10.46
N ASN A 153 5.89 2.46 -9.53
CA ASN A 153 6.50 3.75 -9.83
C ASN A 153 7.73 3.61 -10.73
N GLU A 154 8.62 2.66 -10.45
CA GLU A 154 9.77 2.36 -11.32
C GLU A 154 9.32 1.94 -12.73
N THR A 155 8.25 1.15 -12.82
CA THR A 155 7.67 0.75 -14.11
C THR A 155 7.08 1.96 -14.87
N ILE A 156 6.44 2.90 -14.17
CA ILE A 156 5.90 4.13 -14.75
C ILE A 156 7.05 4.98 -15.30
N GLU A 157 8.09 5.23 -14.51
CA GLU A 157 9.27 6.01 -14.92
C GLU A 157 9.92 5.41 -16.18
N GLN A 158 10.08 4.08 -16.25
CA GLN A 158 10.60 3.40 -17.44
C GLN A 158 9.71 3.59 -18.67
N LYS A 159 8.38 3.56 -18.50
CA LYS A 159 7.44 3.78 -19.60
C LYS A 159 7.43 5.24 -20.06
N GLU A 160 7.51 6.19 -19.14
CA GLU A 160 7.61 7.61 -19.45
C GLU A 160 8.87 7.92 -20.26
N ALA A 161 10.03 7.41 -19.83
CA ALA A 161 11.27 7.54 -20.58
C ALA A 161 11.19 6.92 -21.98
N LYS A 162 10.49 5.78 -22.12
CA LYS A 162 10.26 5.16 -23.44
C LYS A 162 9.34 6.00 -24.33
N ILE A 163 8.30 6.61 -23.76
CA ILE A 163 7.40 7.52 -24.49
C ILE A 163 8.19 8.73 -25.00
N GLU A 164 8.98 9.36 -24.14
CA GLU A 164 9.82 10.51 -24.51
C GLU A 164 10.78 10.16 -25.66
N ASN A 165 11.42 8.99 -25.60
CA ASN A 165 12.29 8.51 -26.68
C ASN A 165 11.53 8.32 -28.00
N LEU A 166 10.34 7.70 -27.96
CA LEU A 166 9.51 7.52 -29.16
C LEU A 166 9.01 8.85 -29.73
N GLU A 167 8.68 9.83 -28.88
CA GLU A 167 8.29 11.17 -29.31
C GLU A 167 9.44 11.90 -30.02
N ASN A 168 10.65 11.82 -29.47
CA ASN A 168 11.85 12.38 -30.10
C ASN A 168 12.12 11.70 -31.45
N HIS A 169 12.04 10.37 -31.52
CA HIS A 169 12.23 9.63 -32.77
C HIS A 169 11.17 9.99 -33.83
N ASN A 170 9.91 10.15 -33.43
CA ASN A 170 8.84 10.61 -34.33
C ASN A 170 9.11 12.02 -34.86
N LYS A 171 9.64 12.92 -34.02
CA LYS A 171 10.02 14.27 -34.44
C LYS A 171 11.14 14.22 -35.48
N GLU A 172 12.18 13.43 -35.24
CA GLU A 172 13.29 13.23 -36.19
C GLU A 172 12.79 12.67 -37.53
N LEU A 173 11.93 11.64 -37.51
CA LEU A 173 11.34 11.07 -38.71
C LEU A 173 10.51 12.10 -39.49
N LYS A 174 9.78 12.97 -38.78
CA LYS A 174 9.00 14.04 -39.41
C LYS A 174 9.91 15.08 -40.09
N GLU A 175 10.99 15.51 -39.42
CA GLU A 175 11.98 16.42 -40.01
C GLU A 175 12.67 15.80 -41.24
N GLN A 176 12.97 14.50 -41.20
CA GLN A 176 13.48 13.78 -42.36
C GLN A 176 12.47 13.73 -43.51
N LEU A 177 11.19 13.50 -43.22
CA LEU A 177 10.13 13.50 -44.22
C LEU A 177 10.00 14.86 -44.89
N ASP A 178 9.93 15.94 -44.10
CA ASP A 178 9.84 17.32 -44.60
C ASP A 178 11.04 17.66 -45.51
N THR A 179 12.24 17.21 -45.14
CA THR A 179 13.45 17.37 -45.96
C THR A 179 13.37 16.60 -47.28
N LYS A 180 12.84 15.37 -47.25
CA LYS A 180 12.65 14.56 -48.46
C LYS A 180 11.60 15.16 -49.38
N ASP A 181 10.51 15.67 -48.83
CA ASP A 181 9.45 16.34 -49.60
C ASP A 181 9.98 17.60 -50.29
N SER A 182 10.76 18.44 -49.59
CA SER A 182 11.45 19.58 -50.19
C SER A 182 12.42 19.16 -51.31
N THR A 183 13.17 18.07 -51.10
CA THR A 183 14.08 17.53 -52.14
C THR A 183 13.31 17.05 -53.37
N ILE A 184 12.15 16.40 -53.17
CA ILE A 184 11.27 15.95 -54.25
C ILE A 184 10.73 17.16 -55.02
N GLU A 185 10.31 18.21 -54.33
CA GLU A 185 9.86 19.46 -54.95
C GLU A 185 10.96 20.10 -55.82
N ASP A 186 12.17 20.21 -55.29
CA ASP A 186 13.35 20.72 -56.02
C ASP A 186 13.67 19.89 -57.28
N LEU A 187 13.64 18.56 -57.15
CA LEU A 187 13.86 17.67 -58.29
C LEU A 187 12.77 17.81 -59.34
N ASN A 188 11.51 17.92 -58.92
CA ASN A 188 10.39 18.15 -59.85
C ASN A 188 10.52 19.48 -60.58
N ASN A 189 10.98 20.54 -59.90
CA ASN A 189 11.23 21.84 -60.53
C ASN A 189 12.38 21.75 -61.55
N LYS A 190 13.47 21.06 -61.22
CA LYS A 190 14.58 20.80 -62.17
C LYS A 190 14.13 19.99 -63.38
N ILE A 191 13.28 18.98 -63.19
CA ILE A 191 12.72 18.18 -64.30
C ILE A 191 11.89 19.08 -65.22
N LYS A 192 11.01 19.93 -64.67
CA LYS A 192 10.22 20.88 -65.47
C LYS A 192 11.10 21.86 -66.24
N GLU A 193 12.15 22.38 -65.61
CA GLU A 193 13.10 23.30 -66.25
C GLU A 193 13.84 22.61 -67.40
N MET A 194 14.35 21.39 -67.19
CA MET A 194 14.97 20.58 -68.24
C MET A 194 14.00 20.25 -69.38
N ASP A 195 12.74 19.94 -69.08
CA ASP A 195 11.72 19.66 -70.10
C ASP A 195 11.39 20.90 -70.93
N ASN A 196 11.37 22.08 -70.31
CA ASN A 196 11.20 23.36 -71.02
C ASN A 196 12.40 23.66 -71.90
N GLN A 197 13.63 23.52 -71.38
CA GLN A 197 14.87 23.68 -72.16
C GLN A 197 14.89 22.75 -73.37
N LYS A 198 14.58 21.45 -73.18
CA LYS A 198 14.49 20.50 -74.30
C LYS A 198 13.41 20.89 -75.32
N ARG A 199 12.26 21.41 -74.88
CA ARG A 199 11.23 21.91 -75.79
C ARG A 199 11.71 23.10 -76.61
N GLU A 200 12.41 24.04 -75.98
CA GLU A 200 12.99 25.21 -76.64
C GLU A 200 14.05 24.78 -77.67
N GLU A 201 14.99 23.92 -77.29
CA GLU A 201 16.01 23.36 -78.20
C GLU A 201 15.37 22.63 -79.39
N ILE A 202 14.35 21.81 -79.16
CA ILE A 202 13.60 21.13 -80.23
C ILE A 202 12.92 22.15 -81.15
N GLN A 203 12.35 23.22 -80.59
CA GLN A 203 11.68 24.25 -81.38
C GLN A 203 12.68 25.09 -82.20
N GLU A 204 13.84 25.42 -81.64
CA GLU A 204 14.92 26.10 -82.35
C GLU A 204 15.45 25.24 -83.50
N LEU A 205 15.75 23.96 -83.26
CA LEU A 205 16.16 23.01 -84.30
C LEU A 205 15.09 22.90 -85.39
N LYS A 206 13.82 22.84 -85.02
CA LYS A 206 12.71 22.79 -85.98
C LYS A 206 12.64 24.05 -86.85
N ASN A 207 12.80 25.23 -86.25
CA ASN A 207 12.83 26.50 -86.99
C ASN A 207 14.02 26.54 -87.95
N LYS A 208 15.22 26.16 -87.49
CA LYS A 208 16.43 26.11 -88.32
C LYS A 208 16.26 25.16 -89.51
N HIS A 209 15.75 23.94 -89.28
CA HIS A 209 15.45 23.01 -90.38
C HIS A 209 14.40 23.57 -91.34
N GLN A 210 13.40 24.30 -90.85
CA GLN A 210 12.40 24.94 -91.70
C GLN A 210 13.02 26.04 -92.59
N ASP A 211 13.94 26.83 -92.05
CA ASP A 211 14.68 27.85 -92.80
C ASP A 211 15.59 27.20 -93.85
N GLU A 212 16.31 26.13 -93.50
CA GLU A 212 17.12 25.35 -94.45
C GLU A 212 16.24 24.77 -95.58
N ILE A 213 15.08 24.19 -95.25
CA ILE A 213 14.10 23.71 -96.25
C ILE A 213 13.66 24.84 -97.18
N ASN A 214 13.37 26.03 -96.64
CA ASN A 214 12.95 27.19 -97.43
C ASN A 214 14.07 27.67 -98.36
N GLN A 215 15.32 27.76 -97.87
CA GLN A 215 16.48 28.12 -98.67
C GLN A 215 16.73 27.13 -99.81
N ILE A 216 16.67 25.82 -99.52
CA ILE A 216 16.80 24.78 -100.55
C ILE A 216 15.68 24.92 -101.59
N LYS A 217 14.44 25.16 -101.14
CA LYS A 217 13.29 25.34 -102.03
C LYS A 217 13.46 26.57 -102.94
N GLU A 218 13.94 27.68 -102.40
CA GLU A 218 14.21 28.90 -103.17
C GLU A 218 15.36 28.70 -104.16
N SER A 219 16.47 28.07 -103.75
CA SER A 219 17.58 27.70 -104.63
C SER A 219 17.12 26.83 -105.79
N HIS A 220 16.40 25.73 -105.51
CA HIS A 220 15.85 24.86 -106.54
C HIS A 220 14.85 25.59 -107.45
N GLN A 221 14.06 26.53 -106.92
CA GLN A 221 13.14 27.33 -107.74
C GLN A 221 13.89 28.27 -108.70
N ASN A 222 14.98 28.89 -108.23
CA ASN A 222 15.83 29.74 -109.04
C ASN A 222 16.56 28.94 -110.12
N GLU A 223 17.12 27.78 -109.78
CA GLU A 223 17.71 26.85 -110.74
C GLU A 223 16.68 26.40 -111.78
N LEU A 224 15.46 26.06 -111.36
CA LEU A 224 14.38 25.64 -112.25
C LEU A 224 13.92 26.77 -113.18
N ASN A 225 13.92 28.01 -112.71
CA ASN A 225 13.64 29.19 -113.53
C ASN A 225 14.77 29.45 -114.54
N ALA A 226 16.03 29.38 -114.11
CA ALA A 226 17.18 29.51 -115.02
C ALA A 226 17.17 28.41 -116.09
N LEU A 227 16.87 27.16 -115.71
CA LEU A 227 16.74 26.06 -116.67
C LEU A 227 15.59 26.30 -117.66
N LYS A 228 14.46 26.87 -117.20
CA LYS A 228 13.35 27.25 -118.08
C LYS A 228 13.76 28.36 -119.05
N GLU A 229 14.46 29.38 -118.59
CA GLU A 229 15.00 30.45 -119.45
C GLU A 229 15.97 29.86 -120.48
N ASP A 230 16.89 28.99 -120.07
CA ASP A 230 17.79 28.26 -120.97
C ASP A 230 17.02 27.41 -122.00
N ILE A 231 15.93 26.76 -121.60
CA ILE A 231 15.06 26.03 -122.53
C ILE A 231 14.42 27.00 -123.52
N THR A 232 13.85 28.13 -123.08
CA THR A 232 13.23 29.12 -123.97
C THR A 232 14.22 29.73 -124.96
N THR A 233 15.43 30.08 -124.52
CA THR A 233 16.46 30.61 -125.42
C THR A 233 16.93 29.57 -126.43
N LYS A 234 17.02 28.30 -126.04
CA LYS A 234 17.27 27.19 -126.97
C LYS A 234 16.10 26.97 -127.93
N GLU A 235 14.86 27.07 -127.46
CA GLU A 235 13.66 26.99 -128.31
C GLU A 235 13.62 28.13 -129.34
N ASP A 236 13.97 29.35 -128.94
CA ASP A 236 14.04 30.50 -129.84
C ASP A 236 15.20 30.36 -130.84
N LYS A 237 16.36 29.86 -130.42
CA LYS A 237 17.44 29.45 -131.34
C LYS A 237 17.00 28.36 -132.30
N ILE A 238 16.20 27.38 -131.85
CA ILE A 238 15.64 26.35 -132.74
C ILE A 238 14.67 26.99 -133.74
N LYS A 239 13.87 27.99 -133.35
CA LYS A 239 13.02 28.74 -134.28
C LYS A 239 13.84 29.54 -135.29
N GLU A 240 14.88 30.26 -134.85
CA GLU A 240 15.81 30.95 -135.75
C GLU A 240 16.46 29.98 -136.72
N LEU A 241 17.05 28.89 -136.23
CA LEU A 241 17.65 27.86 -137.08
C LEU A 241 16.63 27.26 -138.06
N LYS A 242 15.37 27.07 -137.66
CA LYS A 242 14.30 26.63 -138.58
C LYS A 242 13.99 27.69 -139.63
N GLN A 243 14.00 28.97 -139.27
CA GLN A 243 13.74 30.09 -140.16
C GLN A 243 14.92 30.31 -141.13
N ASP A 244 16.15 30.17 -140.66
CA ASP A 244 17.35 30.16 -141.48
C ASP A 244 17.35 28.96 -142.44
N LEU A 245 16.98 27.76 -141.96
CA LEU A 245 16.81 26.57 -142.80
C LEU A 245 15.73 26.77 -143.86
N GLN A 246 14.66 27.51 -143.55
CA GLN A 246 13.62 27.89 -144.51
C GLN A 246 14.19 28.87 -145.56
N SER A 247 14.95 29.87 -145.14
CA SER A 247 15.58 30.84 -146.05
C SER A 247 16.63 30.20 -146.97
N GLU A 248 17.38 29.22 -146.48
CA GLU A 248 18.33 28.47 -147.30
C GLU A 248 17.63 27.49 -148.24
N LYS A 249 16.49 26.91 -147.85
CA LYS A 249 15.63 26.19 -148.79
C LYS A 249 15.13 27.09 -149.93
N GLU A 250 14.72 28.31 -149.63
CA GLU A 250 14.29 29.30 -150.64
C GLU A 250 15.45 29.74 -151.56
N LYS A 251 16.68 29.81 -151.06
CA LYS A 251 17.89 30.06 -151.88
C LYS A 251 18.27 28.87 -152.77
N ILE A 252 18.05 27.64 -152.30
CA ILE A 252 18.26 26.43 -153.11
C ILE A 252 17.20 26.34 -154.22
N GLU A 253 15.95 26.72 -153.95
CA GLU A 253 14.89 26.81 -154.97
C GLU A 253 15.20 27.87 -156.06
N ALA A 254 15.90 28.95 -155.69
CA ALA A 254 16.38 29.96 -156.65
C ALA A 254 17.56 29.49 -157.53
N ALA A 255 18.25 28.40 -157.17
CA ALA A 255 19.41 27.88 -157.90
C ALA A 255 19.05 26.85 -159.00
N GLU A 256 17.79 26.41 -159.09
CA GLU A 256 17.34 25.40 -160.07
C GLU A 256 16.95 25.97 -161.46
N ASP A 257 16.92 27.29 -161.67
CA ASP A 257 16.64 27.90 -162.99
C ASP A 257 17.88 28.06 -163.92
N ALA A 258 19.05 27.56 -163.48
CA ALA A 258 20.31 27.58 -164.24
C ALA A 258 20.31 26.86 -165.62
N PRO A 259 19.50 25.81 -165.90
CA PRO A 259 19.54 25.14 -167.21
C PRO A 259 18.94 25.95 -168.37
N LYS A 260 18.15 27.01 -168.10
CA LYS A 260 17.44 27.79 -169.15
C LYS A 260 18.27 28.91 -169.77
N LEU A 261 19.31 29.39 -169.09
CA LEU A 261 20.23 30.42 -169.61
C LEU A 261 21.29 29.83 -170.57
N LEU A 262 21.71 28.57 -170.35
CA LEU A 262 22.63 27.85 -171.24
C LEU A 262 22.03 27.59 -172.64
N ASN A 263 20.73 27.34 -172.76
CA ASN A 263 20.07 27.17 -174.06
C ASN A 263 19.86 28.49 -174.85
N LYS A 264 19.71 29.64 -174.17
CA LYS A 264 19.67 30.96 -174.85
C LYS A 264 21.04 31.43 -175.36
N ILE A 265 22.11 31.00 -174.69
CA ILE A 265 23.48 31.20 -175.18
C ILE A 265 23.77 30.27 -176.38
N ARG A 266 23.21 29.05 -176.39
CA ARG A 266 23.29 28.08 -177.50
C ARG A 266 22.69 28.60 -178.81
N GLU A 267 21.53 29.25 -178.77
CA GLU A 267 20.88 29.83 -179.97
C GLU A 267 21.59 31.09 -180.49
N SER A 268 22.16 31.91 -179.59
CA SER A 268 22.92 33.11 -179.98
C SER A 268 24.28 32.78 -180.63
N MET A 269 24.92 31.66 -180.25
CA MET A 269 26.21 31.24 -180.81
C MET A 269 26.10 30.51 -182.16
N GLN A 270 24.97 29.88 -182.51
CA GLN A 270 24.79 29.25 -183.83
C GLN A 270 24.48 30.26 -184.96
N LEU A 271 23.95 31.45 -184.65
CA LEU A 271 23.66 32.47 -185.65
C LEU A 271 24.88 33.34 -186.05
N LYS A 272 26.01 33.26 -185.34
CA LYS A 272 27.20 34.11 -185.55
C LYS A 272 28.54 33.40 -185.87
N GLY A 273 28.56 32.08 -186.05
CA GLY A 273 29.67 31.36 -186.70
C GLY A 273 31.04 31.41 -185.99
N PHE A 274 31.11 31.04 -184.70
CA PHE A 274 32.37 31.12 -183.93
C PHE A 274 32.71 29.90 -183.04
N ILE A 275 32.32 28.65 -183.38
CA ILE A 275 32.95 27.46 -182.75
C ILE A 275 33.10 26.32 -183.78
N ASN A 276 34.30 25.74 -183.83
CA ASN A 276 34.68 24.60 -184.68
C ASN A 276 34.52 23.28 -183.90
N GLU A 277 34.16 22.19 -184.59
CA GLU A 277 33.70 20.90 -184.02
C GLU A 277 34.72 20.18 -183.11
N LYS A 278 35.97 20.65 -183.08
CA LYS A 278 37.06 20.14 -182.23
C LYS A 278 37.18 20.81 -180.85
N GLU A 279 36.55 21.96 -180.64
CA GLU A 279 36.54 22.65 -179.33
C GLU A 279 35.33 22.24 -178.47
N LEU A 280 34.34 21.56 -179.07
CA LEU A 280 33.16 21.03 -178.39
C LEU A 280 33.50 19.82 -177.50
N GLU A 281 34.40 18.93 -177.95
CA GLU A 281 34.83 17.75 -177.19
C GLU A 281 35.68 18.08 -175.95
N MET A 282 36.34 19.24 -175.93
CA MET A 282 37.19 19.65 -174.79
C MET A 282 36.38 20.21 -173.60
N LEU A 283 35.15 20.67 -173.82
CA LEU A 283 34.24 21.11 -172.75
C LEU A 283 33.41 19.97 -172.13
N GLU A 284 33.19 18.87 -172.87
CA GLU A 284 32.45 17.71 -172.38
C GLU A 284 33.31 16.71 -171.59
N SER A 285 34.65 16.75 -171.73
CA SER A 285 35.55 15.71 -171.19
C SER A 285 36.22 16.02 -169.85
N GLY A 286 35.92 17.16 -169.21
CA GLY A 286 36.17 17.36 -167.77
C GLY A 286 37.60 17.08 -167.29
N LYS A 287 38.63 17.56 -168.01
CA LYS A 287 40.02 17.61 -167.50
C LYS A 287 40.51 19.05 -167.38
N GLU A 288 41.13 19.29 -166.24
CA GLU A 288 41.18 20.53 -165.45
C GLU A 288 41.87 21.75 -166.06
N LEU A 289 41.51 22.90 -165.48
CA LEU A 289 42.46 23.86 -164.93
C LEU A 289 42.65 23.58 -163.44
#